data_AF-A0A2V8HMQ1-F1
#
_entry.id   AF-A0A2V8HMQ1-F1
#
_cell.length_a   1.000
_cell.length_b   1.000
_cell.length_c   1.000
_cell.angle_alpha   90.00
_cell.angle_beta   90.00
_cell.angle_gamma   90.00
#
_symmetry.space_group_name_H-M   'P 1'
#
loop_
_entity.id
_entity.type
_entity.pdbx_description
1 polymer ?
#
loop_
_entity_poly.entity_id
_entity_poly.type
_entity_poly.pdbx_seq_one_letter_code
_entity_poly.pdbx_strand_id
1 'polypeptide(L)'
;MNKPPALAMAILRRLGPQQDALAGDLLEEYAAGRSKRWFYRQVLSAVTFAAIRDVRRRPLRAVAAIAMGWTVLLLGFTLLGDRTAGGLAAVLWKWDRQSAYETGVWWPFHLSAVFVSYAGFALSAWVVARVYRRTPAMLLAFWISVLITLPAAAVVLEVLFRRWGGVAVPHGLFYVVSVTLPYQWRSGLLLVPVIVLLSGIVARGRLDSPDAPRIGGV
;
A
#
# COMPACT_ATOMS: atom_id res chain seq x y z
N MET A 1 -26.62 22.13 11.37
CA MET A 1 -25.57 21.22 11.91
C MET A 1 -24.74 20.67 10.76
N ASN A 2 -23.44 20.97 10.72
CA ASN A 2 -22.56 20.37 9.71
C ASN A 2 -22.27 18.92 10.11
N LYS A 3 -22.55 17.96 9.21
CA LYS A 3 -22.22 16.55 9.45
C LYS A 3 -20.68 16.40 9.51
N PRO A 4 -20.13 15.65 10.48
CA PRO A 4 -18.70 15.41 10.55
C PRO A 4 -18.21 14.70 9.29
N PRO A 5 -16.96 14.95 8.83
CA PRO A 5 -16.43 14.31 7.65
C PRO A 5 -16.36 12.79 7.85
N ALA A 6 -17.25 12.04 7.17
CA ALA A 6 -17.38 10.59 7.34
C ALA A 6 -16.06 9.85 7.10
N LEU A 7 -15.29 10.28 6.10
CA LEU A 7 -13.99 9.71 5.79
C LEU A 7 -12.96 9.91 6.91
N ALA A 8 -12.90 11.12 7.50
CA ALA A 8 -11.97 11.39 8.61
C ALA A 8 -12.31 10.53 9.84
N MET A 9 -13.59 10.38 10.16
CA MET A 9 -14.02 9.47 11.22
C MET A 9 -13.71 8.01 10.92
N ALA A 10 -13.86 7.57 9.66
CA ALA A 10 -13.50 6.22 9.25
C ALA A 10 -11.99 5.96 9.41
N ILE A 11 -11.15 6.94 9.06
CA ILE A 11 -9.69 6.88 9.27
C ILE A 11 -9.37 6.78 10.76
N LEU A 12 -9.93 7.68 11.59
CA LEU A 12 -9.69 7.70 13.03
C LEU A 12 -10.07 6.37 13.69
N ARG A 13 -11.24 5.82 13.35
CA ARG A 13 -11.71 4.54 13.92
C ARG A 13 -10.85 3.35 13.52
N ARG A 14 -10.32 3.34 12.29
CA ARG A 14 -9.58 2.17 11.77
C ARG A 14 -8.07 2.22 12.04
N LEU A 15 -7.50 3.42 12.07
CA LEU A 15 -6.05 3.65 12.15
C LEU A 15 -5.62 4.43 13.40
N GLY A 16 -6.56 5.14 14.02
CA GLY A 16 -6.29 5.94 15.21
C GLY A 16 -6.19 5.11 16.49
N PRO A 17 -5.83 5.76 17.60
CA PRO A 17 -5.86 5.13 18.90
C PRO A 17 -7.30 4.72 19.28
N GLN A 18 -7.45 3.58 19.96
CA GLN A 18 -8.74 3.10 20.49
C GLN A 18 -9.15 3.88 21.75
N GLN A 19 -9.24 5.20 21.63
CA GLN A 19 -9.61 6.09 22.73
C GLN A 19 -10.86 6.86 22.31
N ASP A 20 -12.03 6.40 22.76
CA ASP A 20 -13.33 7.00 22.43
C ASP A 20 -13.40 8.47 22.87
N ALA A 21 -12.71 8.84 23.95
CA ALA A 21 -12.59 10.21 24.43
C ALA A 21 -12.02 11.17 23.36
N LEU A 22 -11.00 10.74 22.61
CA LEU A 22 -10.41 11.57 21.55
C LEU A 22 -11.39 11.80 20.40
N ALA A 23 -12.18 10.78 20.05
CA ALA A 23 -13.20 10.91 19.01
C ALA A 23 -14.33 11.86 19.44
N GLY A 24 -14.72 11.82 20.72
CA GLY A 24 -15.70 12.74 21.31
C GLY A 24 -15.23 14.18 21.26
N ASP A 25 -14.02 14.45 21.77
CA ASP A 25 -13.41 15.79 21.80
C ASP A 25 -13.33 16.42 20.40
N LEU A 26 -12.89 15.65 19.40
CA LEU A 26 -12.85 16.14 18.01
C LEU A 26 -14.24 16.47 17.44
N LEU A 27 -15.27 15.70 17.81
CA LEU A 27 -16.64 15.93 17.37
C LEU A 27 -17.26 17.16 18.06
N GLU A 28 -17.00 17.36 19.34
CA GLU A 28 -17.44 18.53 20.11
C GLU A 28 -16.83 19.82 19.57
N GLU A 29 -15.52 19.86 19.34
CA GLU A 29 -14.85 20.99 18.71
C GLU A 29 -15.35 21.24 17.28
N TYR A 30 -15.65 20.18 16.51
CA TYR A 30 -16.25 20.35 15.19
C TYR A 30 -17.65 20.96 15.26
N ALA A 31 -18.46 20.55 16.24
CA ALA A 31 -19.78 21.10 16.49
C ALA A 31 -19.71 22.58 16.94
N ALA A 32 -18.64 22.96 17.64
CA ALA A 32 -18.33 24.35 18.02
C ALA A 32 -17.91 25.26 16.84
N GLY A 33 -17.94 24.76 15.59
CA GLY A 33 -17.74 25.56 14.39
C GLY A 33 -16.35 25.45 13.75
N ARG A 34 -15.50 24.50 14.19
CA ARG A 34 -14.22 24.25 13.53
C ARG A 34 -14.39 23.76 12.10
N SER A 35 -13.43 24.09 11.24
CA SER A 35 -13.50 23.75 9.82
C SER A 35 -13.22 22.26 9.56
N LYS A 36 -13.70 21.74 8.42
CA LYS A 36 -13.39 20.35 7.98
C LYS A 36 -11.88 20.11 7.87
N ARG A 37 -11.13 21.10 7.36
CA ARG A 37 -9.67 21.02 7.22
C ARG A 37 -8.98 20.89 8.57
N TRP A 38 -9.44 21.63 9.58
CA TRP A 38 -8.95 21.50 10.95
C TRP A 38 -9.17 20.08 11.48
N PHE A 39 -10.37 19.52 11.27
CA PHE A 39 -10.71 18.17 11.71
C PHE A 39 -9.80 17.10 11.07
N TYR A 40 -9.59 17.15 9.75
CA TYR A 40 -8.66 16.24 9.05
C TYR A 40 -7.24 16.34 9.60
N ARG A 41 -6.75 17.56 9.86
CA ARG A 41 -5.42 17.76 10.44
C ARG A 41 -5.31 17.09 11.81
N GLN A 42 -6.32 17.23 12.68
CA GLN A 42 -6.27 16.60 14.00
C GLN A 42 -6.32 15.07 13.92
N VAL A 43 -7.21 14.52 13.08
CA VAL A 43 -7.28 13.06 12.86
C VAL A 43 -5.94 12.52 12.36
N LEU A 44 -5.33 13.16 11.35
CA LEU A 44 -4.05 12.73 10.79
C LEU A 44 -2.91 12.84 11.81
N SER A 45 -2.87 13.92 12.60
CA SER A 45 -1.90 14.07 13.70
C SER A 45 -2.06 12.95 14.72
N ALA A 46 -3.28 12.68 15.19
CA ALA A 46 -3.54 11.63 16.17
C ALA A 46 -3.11 10.24 15.69
N VAL A 47 -3.47 9.88 14.45
CA VAL A 47 -3.05 8.61 13.82
C VAL A 47 -1.53 8.53 13.72
N THR A 48 -0.88 9.61 13.29
CA THR A 48 0.58 9.65 13.09
C THR A 48 1.32 9.51 14.42
N PHE A 49 0.94 10.28 15.44
CA PHE A 49 1.57 10.19 16.77
C PHE A 49 1.36 8.83 17.42
N ALA A 50 0.15 8.26 17.31
CA ALA A 50 -0.11 6.90 17.81
C ALA A 50 0.76 5.86 17.08
N ALA A 51 0.87 5.96 15.76
CA ALA A 51 1.69 5.05 14.96
C ALA A 51 3.18 5.15 15.32
N ILE A 52 3.72 6.36 15.43
CA ILE A 52 5.12 6.59 15.84
C ILE A 52 5.38 6.01 17.22
N ARG A 53 4.48 6.26 18.18
CA ARG A 53 4.59 5.73 19.54
C ARG A 53 4.59 4.21 19.54
N ASP A 54 3.70 3.58 18.79
CA ASP A 54 3.58 2.12 18.73
C ASP A 54 4.80 1.45 18.06
N VAL A 55 5.32 2.05 16.99
CA VAL A 55 6.54 1.59 16.32
C VAL A 55 7.73 1.70 17.26
N ARG A 56 7.90 2.84 17.95
CA ARG A 56 8.99 3.06 18.92
C ARG A 56 8.93 2.10 20.10
N ARG A 57 7.73 1.74 20.57
CA ARG A 57 7.55 0.76 21.65
C ARG A 57 7.83 -0.68 21.21
N ARG A 58 7.76 -0.99 19.92
CA ARG A 58 7.87 -2.37 19.39
C ARG A 58 8.66 -2.42 18.07
N PRO A 59 9.94 -2.02 18.06
CA PRO A 59 10.72 -1.88 16.82
C PRO A 59 10.87 -3.21 16.07
N LEU A 60 11.07 -4.32 16.79
CA LEU A 60 11.20 -5.65 16.17
C LEU A 60 9.94 -6.06 15.40
N ARG A 61 8.74 -5.72 15.91
CA ARG A 61 7.49 -6.02 15.19
C ARG A 61 7.32 -5.13 13.96
N ALA A 62 7.78 -3.88 14.01
CA ALA A 62 7.76 -2.99 12.86
C ALA A 62 8.69 -3.50 11.76
N VAL A 63 9.92 -3.88 12.11
CA VAL A 63 10.88 -4.51 11.19
C VAL A 63 10.31 -5.79 10.60
N ALA A 64 9.74 -6.68 11.42
CA ALA A 64 9.13 -7.92 10.94
C ALA A 64 7.93 -7.67 10.01
N ALA A 65 7.11 -6.65 10.27
CA ALA A 65 6.00 -6.26 9.39
C ALA A 65 6.49 -5.71 8.04
N ILE A 66 7.51 -4.85 8.08
CA ILE A 66 8.17 -4.32 6.87
C ILE A 66 8.76 -5.47 6.06
N ALA A 67 9.59 -6.32 6.69
CA ALA A 67 10.22 -7.47 6.04
C ALA A 67 9.18 -8.39 5.40
N MET A 68 8.13 -8.77 6.14
CA MET A 68 7.05 -9.60 5.62
C MET A 68 6.35 -8.97 4.41
N GLY A 69 6.00 -7.68 4.49
CA GLY A 69 5.36 -6.97 3.39
C GLY A 69 6.24 -6.91 2.14
N TRP A 70 7.54 -6.66 2.30
CA TRP A 70 8.49 -6.70 1.18
C TRP A 70 8.68 -8.11 0.62
N THR A 71 8.78 -9.12 1.48
CA THR A 71 8.90 -10.52 1.04
C THR A 71 7.69 -10.94 0.21
N VAL A 72 6.46 -10.68 0.68
CA VAL A 72 5.23 -11.01 -0.07
C VAL A 72 5.19 -10.25 -1.40
N LEU A 73 5.55 -8.96 -1.38
CA LEU A 73 5.55 -8.13 -2.56
C LEU A 73 6.56 -8.63 -3.61
N LEU A 74 7.81 -8.90 -3.21
CA LEU A 74 8.87 -9.37 -4.09
C LEU A 74 8.62 -10.78 -4.59
N LEU A 75 8.11 -11.69 -3.75
CA LEU A 75 7.69 -13.02 -4.19
C LEU A 75 6.54 -12.94 -5.19
N GLY A 76 5.55 -12.08 -4.93
CA GLY A 76 4.46 -11.81 -5.88
C GLY A 76 5.00 -11.36 -7.23
N PHE A 77 5.91 -10.39 -7.24
CA PHE A 77 6.51 -9.90 -8.48
C PHE A 77 7.35 -10.93 -9.21
N THR A 78 8.19 -11.68 -8.50
CA THR A 78 9.10 -12.66 -9.11
C THR A 78 8.37 -13.89 -9.63
N LEU A 79 7.37 -14.40 -8.90
CA LEU A 79 6.65 -15.61 -9.28
C LEU A 79 5.52 -15.33 -10.27
N LEU A 80 4.80 -14.23 -10.07
CA LEU A 80 3.58 -13.94 -10.82
C LEU A 80 3.83 -12.88 -11.91
N GLY A 81 4.71 -11.91 -11.71
CA GLY A 81 4.88 -10.76 -12.61
C GLY A 81 4.94 -11.14 -14.08
N ASP A 82 5.94 -11.95 -14.45
CA ASP A 82 6.20 -12.30 -15.85
C ASP A 82 5.12 -13.18 -16.47
N ARG A 83 4.72 -14.23 -15.74
CA ARG A 83 3.75 -15.22 -16.24
C ARG A 83 2.34 -14.66 -16.29
N THR A 84 1.93 -13.89 -15.28
CA THR A 84 0.58 -13.34 -15.23
C THR A 84 0.42 -12.15 -16.15
N ALA A 85 1.40 -11.25 -16.26
CA ALA A 85 1.30 -10.13 -17.20
C ALA A 85 1.28 -10.63 -18.66
N GLY A 86 2.16 -11.59 -19.00
CA GLY A 86 2.16 -12.23 -20.33
C GLY A 86 0.89 -13.02 -20.59
N GLY A 87 0.44 -13.83 -19.62
CA GLY A 87 -0.78 -14.63 -19.74
C GLY A 87 -2.04 -13.77 -19.87
N LEU A 88 -2.16 -12.70 -19.09
CA LEU A 88 -3.28 -11.74 -19.20
C LEU A 88 -3.29 -11.04 -20.55
N ALA A 89 -2.12 -10.61 -21.05
CA ALA A 89 -2.02 -10.00 -22.37
C ALA A 89 -2.47 -10.96 -23.48
N ALA A 90 -2.06 -12.24 -23.40
CA ALA A 90 -2.44 -13.28 -24.34
C ALA A 90 -3.95 -13.59 -24.27
N VAL A 91 -4.53 -13.68 -23.07
CA VAL A 91 -5.95 -14.01 -22.93
C VAL A 91 -6.85 -12.86 -23.38
N LEU A 92 -6.54 -11.62 -22.97
CA LEU A 92 -7.41 -10.47 -23.20
C LEU A 92 -7.26 -9.89 -24.61
N TRP A 93 -6.06 -9.94 -25.19
CA TRP A 93 -5.76 -9.31 -26.48
C TRP A 93 -5.18 -10.25 -27.53
N LYS A 94 -5.06 -11.56 -27.24
CA LYS A 94 -4.33 -12.52 -28.10
C LYS A 94 -2.92 -12.02 -28.41
N TRP A 95 -2.32 -11.31 -27.46
CA TRP A 95 -1.05 -10.61 -27.62
C TRP A 95 0.04 -11.35 -26.85
N ASP A 96 1.02 -11.90 -27.57
CA ASP A 96 2.19 -12.52 -26.96
C ASP A 96 3.41 -11.59 -26.96
N ARG A 97 4.48 -12.02 -26.30
CA ARG A 97 5.71 -11.23 -26.18
C ARG A 97 6.44 -11.14 -27.52
N GLN A 98 6.33 -12.18 -28.36
CA GLN A 98 6.96 -12.22 -29.67
C GLN A 98 6.40 -11.12 -30.59
N SER A 99 5.07 -10.99 -30.61
CA SER A 99 4.37 -9.93 -31.33
C SER A 99 4.81 -8.54 -30.88
N ALA A 100 5.10 -8.36 -29.58
CA ALA A 100 5.59 -7.08 -29.06
C ALA A 100 7.00 -6.73 -29.58
N TYR A 101 7.89 -7.73 -29.73
CA TYR A 101 9.22 -7.51 -30.31
C TYR A 101 9.16 -7.21 -31.82
N GLU A 102 8.29 -7.91 -32.55
CA GLU A 102 8.16 -7.76 -34.00
C GLU A 102 7.52 -6.42 -34.39
N THR A 103 6.48 -6.00 -33.66
CA THR A 103 5.71 -4.79 -33.98
C THR A 103 6.19 -3.55 -33.21
N GLY A 104 6.96 -3.73 -32.14
CA GLY A 104 7.31 -2.66 -31.20
C GLY A 104 6.14 -2.17 -30.34
N VAL A 105 4.99 -2.86 -30.35
CA VAL A 105 3.79 -2.45 -29.61
C VAL A 105 3.73 -3.16 -28.25
N TRP A 106 3.94 -2.40 -27.17
CA TRP A 106 4.06 -2.92 -25.80
C TRP A 106 2.88 -2.61 -24.87
N TRP A 107 1.89 -1.83 -25.31
CA TRP A 107 0.82 -1.35 -24.42
C TRP A 107 -0.01 -2.46 -23.75
N PRO A 108 -0.36 -3.61 -24.38
CA PRO A 108 -1.16 -4.66 -23.72
C PRO A 108 -0.41 -5.27 -22.54
N PHE A 109 0.89 -5.46 -22.73
CA PHE A 109 1.79 -5.94 -21.70
C PHE A 109 1.89 -4.93 -20.55
N HIS A 110 2.10 -3.64 -20.85
CA HIS A 110 2.17 -2.60 -19.82
C HIS A 110 0.88 -2.52 -18.99
N LEU A 111 -0.30 -2.58 -19.63
CA LEU A 111 -1.58 -2.55 -18.91
C LEU A 111 -1.72 -3.75 -17.97
N SER A 112 -1.40 -4.95 -18.46
CA SER A 112 -1.42 -6.18 -17.66
C SER A 112 -0.45 -6.10 -16.49
N ALA A 113 0.76 -5.61 -16.73
CA ALA A 113 1.80 -5.49 -15.72
C ALA A 113 1.45 -4.44 -14.64
N VAL A 114 0.72 -3.37 -15.00
CA VAL A 114 0.15 -2.41 -14.04
C VAL A 114 -0.86 -3.09 -13.11
N PHE A 115 -1.80 -3.88 -13.65
CA PHE A 115 -2.78 -4.60 -12.84
C PHE A 115 -2.11 -5.58 -11.87
N VAL A 116 -1.17 -6.37 -12.37
CA VAL A 116 -0.40 -7.34 -11.56
C VAL A 116 0.37 -6.63 -10.45
N SER A 117 0.95 -5.47 -10.75
CA SER A 117 1.68 -4.68 -9.76
C SER A 117 0.78 -4.21 -8.63
N TYR A 118 -0.36 -3.62 -8.94
CA TYR A 118 -1.30 -3.16 -7.92
C TYR A 118 -1.91 -4.31 -7.12
N ALA A 119 -2.13 -5.47 -7.75
CA ALA A 119 -2.54 -6.68 -7.04
C ALA A 119 -1.47 -7.16 -6.06
N GLY A 120 -0.18 -7.09 -6.42
CA GLY A 120 0.95 -7.40 -5.53
C GLY A 120 0.99 -6.49 -4.29
N PHE A 121 0.81 -5.18 -4.47
CA PHE A 121 0.71 -4.24 -3.34
C PHE A 121 -0.50 -4.51 -2.45
N ALA A 122 -1.67 -4.76 -3.07
CA ALA A 122 -2.90 -5.08 -2.35
C ALA A 122 -2.73 -6.36 -1.52
N LEU A 123 -2.14 -7.41 -2.09
CA LEU A 123 -1.89 -8.69 -1.43
C LEU A 123 -0.92 -8.53 -0.25
N SER A 124 0.21 -7.85 -0.47
CA SER A 124 1.19 -7.57 0.58
C SER A 124 0.56 -6.80 1.76
N ALA A 125 -0.16 -5.71 1.47
CA ALA A 125 -0.87 -4.92 2.47
C ALA A 125 -1.94 -5.73 3.21
N TRP A 126 -2.68 -6.58 2.49
CA TRP A 126 -3.67 -7.49 3.07
C TRP A 126 -3.03 -8.48 4.04
N VAL A 127 -1.91 -9.12 3.66
CA VAL A 127 -1.18 -10.05 4.53
C VAL A 127 -0.68 -9.34 5.79
N VAL A 128 -0.01 -8.18 5.64
CA VAL A 128 0.50 -7.41 6.79
C VAL A 128 -0.65 -6.99 7.70
N ALA A 129 -1.76 -6.49 7.15
CA ALA A 129 -2.92 -6.10 7.94
C ALA A 129 -3.58 -7.29 8.64
N ARG A 130 -3.60 -8.47 8.02
CA ARG A 130 -4.17 -9.70 8.57
C ARG A 130 -3.35 -10.23 9.74
N VAL A 131 -2.02 -10.25 9.60
CA VAL A 131 -1.09 -10.72 10.63
C VAL A 131 -1.00 -9.72 11.79
N TYR A 132 -0.83 -8.43 11.49
CA TYR A 132 -0.70 -7.35 12.47
C TYR A 132 -2.03 -6.62 12.74
N ARG A 133 -3.14 -7.37 12.74
CA ARG A 133 -4.51 -6.84 12.87
C ARG A 133 -4.75 -5.95 14.10
N ARG A 134 -4.03 -6.18 15.20
CA ARG A 134 -4.19 -5.42 16.45
C ARG A 134 -3.39 -4.10 16.48
N THR A 135 -2.51 -3.86 15.51
CA THR A 135 -1.56 -2.74 15.54
C THR A 135 -1.50 -2.03 14.19
N PRO A 136 -2.38 -1.04 13.91
CA PRO A 136 -2.42 -0.31 12.63
C PRO A 136 -1.08 0.34 12.28
N ALA A 137 -0.32 0.71 13.32
CA ALA A 137 1.02 1.23 13.21
C ALA A 137 1.96 0.37 12.34
N MET A 138 1.82 -0.96 12.36
CA MET A 138 2.68 -1.87 11.59
C MET A 138 2.37 -1.81 10.09
N LEU A 139 1.08 -1.70 9.73
CA LEU A 139 0.67 -1.47 8.34
C LEU A 139 1.13 -0.10 7.85
N LEU A 140 1.01 0.93 8.69
CA LEU A 140 1.50 2.28 8.37
C LEU A 140 3.03 2.31 8.20
N ALA A 141 3.78 1.58 9.04
CA ALA A 141 5.22 1.45 8.90
C ALA A 141 5.62 0.77 7.58
N PHE A 142 4.97 -0.33 7.22
CA PHE A 142 5.16 -0.97 5.91
C PHE A 142 4.82 -0.01 4.77
N TRP A 143 3.68 0.66 4.83
CA TRP A 143 3.25 1.63 3.83
C TRP A 143 4.26 2.78 3.64
N ILE A 144 4.76 3.36 4.73
CA ILE A 144 5.79 4.40 4.70
C ILE A 144 7.09 3.85 4.07
N SER A 145 7.48 2.61 4.41
CA SER A 145 8.66 2.00 3.80
C SER A 145 8.55 1.89 2.28
N VAL A 146 7.38 1.49 1.77
CA VAL A 146 7.09 1.43 0.33
C VAL A 146 7.19 2.82 -0.30
N LEU A 147 6.60 3.82 0.33
CA LEU A 147 6.62 5.21 -0.13
C LEU A 147 8.01 5.84 -0.17
N ILE A 148 8.93 5.43 0.70
CA ILE A 148 10.30 5.94 0.73
C ILE A 148 11.20 5.17 -0.23
N THR A 149 11.15 3.83 -0.16
CA THR A 149 12.08 2.97 -0.89
C THR A 149 11.86 3.02 -2.40
N LEU A 150 10.62 3.10 -2.88
CA LEU A 150 10.36 3.08 -4.33
C LEU A 150 10.87 4.36 -5.02
N PRO A 151 10.54 5.59 -4.56
CA PRO A 151 11.13 6.79 -5.15
C PRO A 151 12.65 6.85 -5.00
N ALA A 152 13.19 6.43 -3.86
CA ALA A 152 14.63 6.37 -3.66
C ALA A 152 15.31 5.44 -4.68
N ALA A 153 14.76 4.25 -4.90
CA ALA A 153 15.24 3.32 -5.91
C ALA A 153 15.16 3.92 -7.33
N ALA A 154 14.07 4.65 -7.64
CA ALA A 154 13.92 5.38 -8.90
C ALA A 154 15.04 6.38 -9.14
N VAL A 155 15.30 7.23 -8.14
CA VAL A 155 16.35 8.25 -8.20
C VAL A 155 17.73 7.61 -8.36
N VAL A 156 18.02 6.55 -7.59
CA VAL A 156 19.30 5.83 -7.68
C VAL A 156 19.49 5.25 -9.07
N LEU A 157 18.47 4.59 -9.63
CA LEU A 157 18.55 3.99 -10.97
C LEU A 157 18.74 5.06 -12.04
N GLU A 158 17.99 6.16 -11.99
CA GLU A 158 18.15 7.29 -12.92
C GLU A 158 19.58 7.85 -12.89
N VAL A 159 20.15 8.05 -11.69
CA VAL A 159 21.53 8.53 -11.53
C VAL A 159 22.53 7.53 -12.11
N LEU A 160 22.35 6.24 -11.85
CA LEU A 160 23.23 5.20 -12.37
C LEU A 160 23.13 5.07 -13.90
N PHE A 161 21.93 5.13 -14.47
CA PHE A 161 21.73 5.13 -15.92
C PHE A 161 22.44 6.29 -16.59
N ARG A 162 22.30 7.52 -16.06
CA ARG A 162 22.98 8.70 -16.59
C ARG A 162 24.51 8.61 -16.50
N ARG A 163 25.02 7.99 -15.44
CA ARG A 163 26.47 7.92 -15.19
C ARG A 163 27.18 6.81 -15.97
N TRP A 164 26.53 5.67 -16.19
CA TRP A 164 27.16 4.46 -16.73
C TRP A 164 26.60 4.00 -18.07
N GLY A 165 25.59 4.69 -18.63
CA GLY A 165 24.96 4.31 -19.91
C GLY A 165 24.09 3.06 -19.84
N GLY A 166 23.97 2.43 -18.66
CA GLY A 166 23.14 1.25 -18.44
C GLY A 166 23.38 0.64 -17.06
N VAL A 167 22.36 0.01 -16.49
CA VAL A 167 22.46 -0.80 -15.28
C VAL A 167 21.88 -2.18 -15.58
N ALA A 168 22.68 -3.23 -15.36
CA ALA A 168 22.17 -4.59 -15.45
C ALA A 168 21.18 -4.82 -14.29
N VAL A 169 19.88 -4.82 -14.60
CA VAL A 169 18.84 -5.11 -13.63
C VAL A 169 18.57 -6.62 -13.65
N PRO A 170 18.70 -7.34 -12.53
CA PRO A 170 18.31 -8.74 -12.46
C PRO A 170 16.88 -8.93 -12.95
N HIS A 171 16.59 -9.99 -13.71
CA HIS A 171 15.27 -10.21 -14.31
C HIS A 171 14.12 -10.16 -13.29
N GLY A 172 14.32 -10.65 -12.06
CA GLY A 172 13.31 -10.57 -11.00
C GLY A 172 13.00 -9.13 -10.55
N LEU A 173 13.96 -8.22 -10.66
CA LEU A 173 13.79 -6.80 -10.35
C LEU A 173 13.37 -5.99 -11.58
N PHE A 174 13.45 -6.56 -12.79
CA PHE A 174 13.05 -5.87 -14.01
C PHE A 174 11.63 -5.34 -13.88
N TYR A 175 10.66 -6.14 -13.43
CA TYR A 175 9.27 -5.69 -13.25
C TYR A 175 9.13 -4.52 -12.27
N VAL A 176 9.87 -4.57 -11.16
CA VAL A 176 9.90 -3.48 -10.18
C VAL A 176 10.39 -2.19 -10.85
N VAL A 177 11.44 -2.32 -11.66
CA VAL A 177 12.15 -1.18 -12.26
C VAL A 177 11.51 -0.64 -13.53
N SER A 178 11.10 -1.49 -14.47
CA SER A 178 10.65 -1.09 -15.81
C SER A 178 9.14 -0.89 -15.90
N VAL A 179 8.36 -1.59 -15.06
CA VAL A 179 6.90 -1.43 -15.02
C VAL A 179 6.49 -0.62 -13.82
N THR A 180 7.07 -0.88 -12.65
CA THR A 180 6.54 -0.22 -11.45
C THR A 180 7.07 1.20 -11.36
N LEU A 181 8.38 1.46 -11.47
CA LEU A 181 8.92 2.83 -11.27
C LEU A 181 8.38 3.91 -12.22
N PRO A 182 8.31 3.74 -13.56
CA PRO A 182 7.87 4.81 -14.46
C PRO A 182 6.39 5.15 -14.26
N TYR A 183 5.58 4.12 -14.02
CA TYR A 183 4.16 4.27 -13.79
C TYR A 183 3.87 4.70 -12.35
N GLN A 184 4.72 4.32 -11.39
CA GLN A 184 4.60 4.74 -9.99
C GLN A 184 4.96 6.21 -9.82
N TRP A 185 5.91 6.72 -10.59
CA TRP A 185 6.24 8.14 -10.60
C TRP A 185 5.03 9.00 -10.99
N ARG A 186 4.21 8.53 -11.94
CA ARG A 186 3.02 9.26 -12.41
C ARG A 186 1.74 8.96 -11.64
N SER A 187 1.56 7.71 -11.20
CA SER A 187 0.29 7.23 -10.62
C SER A 187 0.45 6.55 -9.27
N GLY A 188 1.60 5.93 -9.00
CA GLY A 188 1.83 5.10 -7.82
C GLY A 188 2.09 5.88 -6.54
N LEU A 189 2.60 7.12 -6.61
CA LEU A 189 2.70 7.99 -5.42
C LEU A 189 1.33 8.26 -4.78
N LEU A 190 0.24 8.14 -5.53
CA LEU A 190 -1.13 8.28 -5.02
C LEU A 190 -1.84 6.93 -4.91
N LEU A 191 -1.81 6.10 -5.96
CA LEU A 191 -2.57 4.86 -6.02
C LEU A 191 -2.01 3.76 -5.12
N VAL A 192 -0.68 3.61 -5.02
CA VAL A 192 -0.09 2.58 -4.14
C VAL A 192 -0.50 2.84 -2.69
N PRO A 193 -0.41 4.08 -2.16
CA PRO A 193 -0.95 4.38 -0.86
C PRO A 193 -2.40 4.07 -0.65
N VAL A 194 -3.25 4.48 -1.60
CA VAL A 194 -4.68 4.28 -1.50
C VAL A 194 -4.99 2.78 -1.48
N ILE A 195 -4.36 1.99 -2.34
CA ILE A 195 -4.58 0.54 -2.40
C ILE A 195 -4.08 -0.14 -1.12
N VAL A 196 -2.86 0.18 -0.65
CA VAL A 196 -2.32 -0.40 0.58
C VAL A 196 -3.23 -0.11 1.77
N LEU A 197 -3.71 1.13 1.90
CA LEU A 197 -4.62 1.53 2.97
C LEU A 197 -5.99 0.86 2.84
N LEU A 198 -6.60 0.89 1.65
CA LEU A 198 -7.91 0.28 1.40
C LEU A 198 -7.89 -1.23 1.61
N SER A 199 -6.90 -1.93 1.07
CA SER A 199 -6.74 -3.38 1.24
C SER A 199 -6.52 -3.75 2.71
N GLY A 200 -5.72 -2.97 3.44
CA GLY A 200 -5.53 -3.18 4.87
C GLY A 200 -6.80 -2.90 5.70
N ILE A 201 -7.57 -1.90 5.30
CA ILE A 201 -8.88 -1.55 5.87
C ILE A 201 -9.90 -2.68 5.66
N VAL A 202 -9.97 -3.23 4.45
CA VAL A 202 -10.87 -4.36 4.10
C VAL A 202 -10.47 -5.62 4.83
N ALA A 203 -9.17 -5.92 4.95
CA ALA A 203 -8.65 -7.09 5.66
C ALA A 203 -9.09 -7.13 7.13
N ARG A 204 -9.26 -5.95 7.75
CA ARG A 204 -9.70 -5.80 9.14
C ARG A 204 -11.22 -5.92 9.30
N GLY A 205 -11.98 -5.29 8.43
CA GLY A 205 -13.44 -5.16 8.59
C GLY A 205 -14.24 -6.47 8.51
N ARG A 206 -13.71 -7.54 7.91
CA ARG A 206 -14.43 -8.82 7.79
C ARG A 206 -14.52 -9.64 9.09
N LEU A 207 -13.82 -9.26 10.16
CA LEU A 207 -13.76 -10.03 11.41
C LEU A 207 -14.44 -9.36 12.60
N ASP A 208 -14.81 -8.09 12.47
CA ASP A 208 -15.57 -7.36 13.49
C ASP A 208 -17.09 -7.46 13.26
N SER A 209 -17.53 -8.29 12.29
CA SER A 209 -18.94 -8.68 12.20
C SER A 209 -19.33 -9.42 13.49
N PRO A 210 -20.40 -9.02 14.17
CA PRO A 210 -20.85 -9.64 15.43
C PRO A 210 -21.10 -11.16 15.30
N ASP A 211 -21.25 -11.67 14.09
CA ASP A 211 -21.47 -13.09 13.78
C ASP A 211 -20.17 -13.91 13.59
N ALA A 212 -18.99 -13.30 13.73
CA ALA A 212 -17.74 -14.04 13.60
C ALA A 212 -17.60 -15.04 14.79
N PRO A 213 -17.49 -16.35 14.53
CA PRO A 213 -17.40 -17.34 15.59
C PRO A 213 -16.18 -17.02 16.47
N ARG A 214 -16.42 -16.82 17.76
CA ARG A 214 -15.35 -16.68 18.77
C ARG A 214 -14.63 -18.02 18.82
N ILE A 215 -13.58 -18.18 18.01
CA ILE A 215 -12.69 -19.33 18.09
C ILE A 215 -12.09 -19.28 19.49
N GLY A 216 -12.50 -20.25 20.31
CA GLY A 216 -12.23 -20.33 21.74
C GLY A 216 -10.73 -20.26 22.05
N GLY A 217 -10.45 -19.67 23.20
CA GLY A 217 -9.11 -19.69 23.78
C GLY A 217 -8.68 -21.13 24.03
N VAL A 218 -7.48 -21.43 23.57
CA VAL A 218 -6.61 -22.46 24.13
C VAL A 218 -5.49 -21.73 24.84
#